data_AF-A0A2I1ILJ6-F1
#
_entry.id   AF-A0A2I1ILJ6-F1
#
_cell.length_a   1.000
_cell.length_b   1.000
_cell.length_c   1.000
_cell.angle_alpha   90.00
_cell.angle_beta   90.00
_cell.angle_gamma   90.00
#
_symmetry.space_group_name_H-M   'P 1'
#
loop_
_entity.id
_entity.type
_entity.pdbx_description
1 polymer ?
#
loop_
_entity_poly.entity_id
_entity_poly.type
_entity_poly.pdbx_seq_one_letter_code
_entity_poly.pdbx_strand_id
1 'polypeptide(L)'
;MFPTPLRSAGTLLPSLGLILATSIWGSMFFMIKKVTTELPVFDFLGWRFVLTAVFTFLIFRRRVLWASKTAWWYGLALACLYVGAQYLESIGLASVDASVSGFITGMYAVITPVLLLLMYRQPPQAHSYLHLCGSYPGTGDLVTARPKFWPRRNLYAGRFRVLLAAHRIVRSLFQAN
;
A
#
# COMPACT_ATOMS: atom_id res chain seq x y z
N MET A 1 -21.27 11.11 28.00
CA MET A 1 -20.26 12.10 27.56
C MET A 1 -19.47 11.47 26.43
N PHE A 2 -19.89 11.69 25.18
CA PHE A 2 -19.15 11.21 24.00
C PHE A 2 -17.99 12.18 23.75
N PRO A 3 -16.76 11.68 23.49
CA PRO A 3 -15.68 12.57 23.08
C PRO A 3 -16.08 13.25 21.77
N THR A 4 -16.08 14.58 21.79
CA THR A 4 -16.23 15.41 20.59
C THR A 4 -15.16 15.01 19.57
N PRO A 5 -15.47 14.94 18.26
CA PRO A 5 -14.45 14.74 17.26
C PRO A 5 -13.47 15.92 17.36
N LEU A 6 -12.21 15.62 17.63
CA LEU A 6 -11.15 16.62 17.60
C LEU A 6 -11.16 17.23 16.19
N ARG A 7 -11.57 18.50 16.12
CA ARG A 7 -11.54 19.34 14.94
C ARG A 7 -10.14 19.22 14.33
N SER A 8 -10.06 18.95 13.03
CA SER A 8 -8.83 18.70 12.28
C SER A 8 -7.99 19.98 12.10
N ALA A 9 -7.53 20.57 13.20
CA ALA A 9 -6.58 21.68 13.19
C ALA A 9 -5.20 21.12 12.83
N GLY A 10 -4.97 20.86 11.53
CA GLY A 10 -3.69 20.38 11.01
C GLY A 10 -3.73 19.47 9.79
N THR A 11 -4.77 19.51 8.94
CA THR A 11 -4.83 18.66 7.72
C THR A 11 -3.96 19.16 6.57
N LEU A 12 -3.49 20.40 6.62
CA LEU A 12 -2.66 20.98 5.55
C LEU A 12 -1.32 20.24 5.41
N LEU A 13 -0.64 19.93 6.51
CA LEU A 13 0.67 19.28 6.45
C LEU A 13 0.61 17.85 5.86
N PRO A 14 -0.31 16.97 6.29
CA PRO A 14 -0.52 15.67 5.63
C PRO A 14 -0.95 15.79 4.16
N SER A 15 -1.80 16.77 3.83
CA SER A 15 -2.28 16.97 2.46
C SER A 15 -1.16 17.43 1.53
N LEU A 16 -0.32 18.38 1.98
CA LEU A 16 0.87 18.81 1.25
C LEU A 16 1.86 17.65 1.09
N GLY A 17 2.05 16.83 2.14
CA GLY A 17 2.87 15.62 2.06
C GLY A 17 2.37 14.65 0.99
N LEU A 18 1.06 14.44 0.89
CA LEU A 18 0.45 13.61 -0.15
C LEU A 18 0.62 14.21 -1.55
N ILE A 19 0.39 15.52 -1.72
CA ILE A 19 0.58 16.21 -3.01
C ILE A 19 2.03 16.12 -3.47
N LEU A 20 2.99 16.33 -2.57
CA LEU A 20 4.41 16.21 -2.89
C LEU A 20 4.76 14.77 -3.27
N ALA A 21 4.30 13.79 -2.49
CA ALA A 21 4.56 12.38 -2.76
C ALA A 21 3.97 11.95 -4.11
N THR A 22 2.73 12.33 -4.43
CA THR A 22 2.11 11.99 -5.71
C THR A 22 2.74 12.73 -6.88
N SER A 23 3.18 13.98 -6.69
CA SER A 23 3.89 14.76 -7.71
C SER A 23 5.27 14.16 -8.02
N ILE A 24 6.06 13.85 -6.98
CA ILE A 24 7.36 13.17 -7.12
C ILE A 24 7.16 11.83 -7.81
N TRP A 25 6.17 11.05 -7.37
CA TRP A 25 5.87 9.75 -7.96
C TRP A 25 5.48 9.85 -9.43
N GLY A 26 4.59 10.78 -9.80
CA GLY A 26 4.17 11.00 -11.19
C GLY A 26 5.32 11.48 -12.09
N SER A 27 6.19 12.34 -11.59
CA SER A 27 7.34 12.86 -12.35
C SER A 27 8.34 11.77 -12.77
N MET A 28 8.42 10.67 -12.00
CA MET A 28 9.33 9.56 -12.31
C MET A 28 8.98 8.85 -13.62
N PHE A 29 7.71 8.82 -14.06
CA PHE A 29 7.36 8.17 -15.34
C PHE A 29 8.04 8.86 -16.53
N PHE A 30 8.06 10.20 -16.52
CA PHE A 30 8.75 10.97 -17.57
C PHE A 30 10.25 10.73 -17.55
N MET A 31 10.85 10.74 -16.35
CA MET A 31 12.28 10.50 -16.17
C MET A 31 12.68 9.07 -16.60
N ILE A 32 11.95 8.05 -16.14
CA ILE A 32 12.23 6.65 -16.47
C ILE A 32 12.06 6.41 -17.97
N LYS A 33 11.03 6.97 -18.60
CA LYS A 33 10.85 6.87 -20.06
C LYS A 33 12.10 7.36 -20.81
N LYS A 34 12.65 8.51 -20.42
CA LYS A 34 13.88 9.06 -21.00
C LYS A 34 15.11 8.18 -20.71
N VAL A 35 15.21 7.61 -19.51
CA VAL A 35 16.33 6.71 -19.18
C VAL A 35 16.25 5.41 -19.99
N THR A 36 15.05 4.86 -20.18
CA THR A 36 14.85 3.61 -20.94
C THR A 36 15.12 3.75 -22.44
N THR A 37 15.22 4.97 -22.98
CA THR A 37 15.68 5.18 -24.37
C THR A 37 17.20 5.10 -24.52
N GLU A 38 17.94 5.32 -23.43
CA GLU A 38 19.41 5.30 -23.43
C GLU A 38 19.99 4.02 -22.81
N LEU A 39 19.27 3.40 -21.87
CA LEU A 39 19.70 2.22 -21.13
C LEU A 39 18.66 1.09 -21.25
N PRO A 40 19.10 -0.17 -21.42
CA PRO A 40 18.20 -1.32 -21.33
C PRO A 40 17.44 -1.34 -19.99
N VAL A 41 16.15 -1.69 -20.04
CA VAL A 41 15.27 -1.74 -18.86
C VAL A 41 15.85 -2.63 -17.75
N PHE A 42 16.50 -3.73 -18.12
CA PHE A 42 17.12 -4.66 -17.17
C PHE A 42 18.25 -3.99 -16.37
N ASP A 43 19.12 -3.23 -17.03
CA ASP A 43 20.26 -2.56 -16.38
C ASP A 43 19.79 -1.45 -15.43
N PHE A 44 18.80 -0.66 -15.87
CA PHE A 44 18.18 0.37 -15.05
C PHE A 44 17.56 -0.22 -13.77
N LEU A 45 16.76 -1.29 -13.91
CA LEU A 45 16.16 -1.97 -12.76
C LEU A 45 17.21 -2.63 -11.87
N GLY A 46 18.23 -3.26 -12.46
CA GLY A 46 19.32 -3.89 -11.75
C GLY A 46 19.98 -2.93 -10.77
N TRP A 47 20.41 -1.76 -11.24
CA TRP A 47 20.99 -0.73 -10.38
C TRP A 47 20.01 -0.22 -9.32
N ARG A 48 18.76 0.04 -9.70
CA ARG A 48 17.72 0.51 -8.77
C ARG A 48 17.53 -0.46 -7.60
N PHE A 49 17.41 -1.76 -7.89
CA PHE A 49 17.17 -2.79 -6.88
C PHE A 49 18.41 -3.13 -6.07
N VAL A 50 19.61 -3.13 -6.68
CA VAL A 50 20.87 -3.32 -5.94
C VAL A 50 21.08 -2.19 -4.94
N LEU A 51 20.91 -0.93 -5.37
CA LEU A 51 21.01 0.22 -4.47
C LEU A 51 19.98 0.12 -3.34
N THR A 52 18.72 -0.16 -3.67
CA THR A 52 17.66 -0.33 -2.66
C THR A 52 17.99 -1.44 -1.67
N ALA A 53 18.50 -2.59 -2.15
CA ALA A 53 18.87 -3.72 -1.31
C ALA A 53 20.03 -3.35 -0.39
N VAL A 54 21.07 -2.68 -0.89
CA VAL A 54 22.23 -2.23 -0.09
C VAL A 54 21.78 -1.23 0.98
N PHE A 55 21.04 -0.18 0.61
CA PHE A 55 20.57 0.82 1.57
C PHE A 55 19.67 0.20 2.65
N THR A 56 18.71 -0.63 2.24
CA THR A 56 17.81 -1.31 3.18
C THR A 56 18.59 -2.27 4.09
N PHE A 57 19.56 -3.00 3.54
CA PHE A 57 20.43 -3.89 4.31
C PHE A 57 21.26 -3.10 5.33
N LEU A 58 21.83 -1.96 4.97
CA LEU A 58 22.63 -1.14 5.89
C LEU A 58 21.76 -0.59 7.03
N ILE A 59 20.57 -0.08 6.74
CA ILE A 59 19.65 0.48 7.75
C ILE A 59 19.13 -0.62 8.69
N PHE A 60 18.76 -1.79 8.15
CA PHE A 60 18.12 -2.87 8.92
C PHE A 60 19.03 -4.07 9.17
N ARG A 61 20.35 -3.89 9.09
CA ARG A 61 21.37 -4.96 9.11
C ARG A 61 21.12 -6.00 10.20
N ARG A 62 20.92 -5.55 11.44
CA ARG A 62 20.71 -6.45 12.59
C ARG A 62 19.45 -7.30 12.44
N ARG A 63 18.35 -6.72 11.94
CA ARG A 63 17.07 -7.44 11.76
C ARG A 63 17.13 -8.44 10.62
N VAL A 64 17.84 -8.09 9.54
CA VAL A 64 18.02 -8.96 8.38
C VAL A 64 18.90 -10.17 8.73
N LEU A 65 19.98 -9.96 9.48
CA LEU A 65 20.88 -11.04 9.91
C LEU A 65 20.25 -12.01 10.92
N TRP A 66 19.27 -11.56 11.71
CA TRP A 66 18.54 -12.39 12.67
C TRP A 66 17.20 -12.93 12.13
N ALA A 67 16.91 -12.69 10.85
CA ALA A 67 15.69 -13.20 10.24
C ALA A 67 15.75 -14.73 10.08
N SER A 68 14.61 -15.40 10.34
CA SER A 68 14.51 -16.84 10.15
C SER A 68 14.60 -17.23 8.67
N LYS A 69 15.01 -18.47 8.37
CA LYS A 69 15.03 -19.01 6.99
C LYS A 69 13.68 -18.87 6.29
N THR A 70 12.58 -19.04 7.02
CA THR A 70 11.23 -18.86 6.50
C THR A 70 10.94 -17.41 6.12
N ALA A 71 11.39 -16.44 6.92
CA ALA A 71 11.23 -15.02 6.60
C ALA A 71 12.03 -14.64 5.36
N TRP A 72 13.24 -15.20 5.20
CA TRP A 72 14.04 -15.05 3.98
C TRP A 72 13.36 -15.63 2.75
N TRP A 73 12.76 -16.82 2.84
CA TRP A 73 12.05 -17.42 1.71
C TRP A 73 10.83 -16.60 1.29
N TYR A 74 10.02 -16.13 2.24
CA TYR A 74 8.90 -15.25 1.90
C TYR A 74 9.39 -13.91 1.34
N GLY A 75 10.44 -13.32 1.93
CA GLY A 75 11.04 -12.08 1.44
C GLY A 75 11.54 -12.22 0.00
N LEU A 76 12.25 -13.30 -0.31
CA LEU A 76 12.75 -13.58 -1.65
C LEU A 76 11.61 -13.84 -2.64
N ALA A 77 10.58 -14.61 -2.26
CA ALA A 77 9.42 -14.84 -3.11
C ALA A 77 8.68 -13.53 -3.45
N LEU A 78 8.47 -12.65 -2.46
CA LEU A 78 7.89 -11.32 -2.71
C LEU A 78 8.82 -10.43 -3.55
N ALA A 79 10.13 -10.48 -3.31
CA ALA A 79 11.10 -9.72 -4.10
C ALA A 79 11.07 -10.15 -5.57
N CYS A 80 11.10 -11.45 -5.86
CA CYS A 80 11.00 -11.97 -7.23
C CYS A 80 9.69 -11.54 -7.91
N LEU A 81 8.56 -11.66 -7.21
CA LEU A 81 7.27 -11.22 -7.72
C LEU A 81 7.26 -9.71 -8.02
N TYR A 82 7.81 -8.90 -7.11
CA TYR A 82 7.87 -7.45 -7.25
C TYR A 82 8.81 -7.00 -8.37
N VAL A 83 10.00 -7.61 -8.48
CA VAL A 83 10.93 -7.34 -9.58
C VAL A 83 10.31 -7.71 -10.92
N GLY A 84 9.64 -8.88 -11.00
CA GLY A 84 8.90 -9.28 -12.19
C GLY A 84 7.83 -8.25 -12.56
N ALA A 85 6.97 -7.87 -11.62
CA ALA A 85 5.95 -6.85 -11.85
C ALA A 85 6.53 -5.51 -12.33
N GLN A 86 7.60 -5.03 -11.69
CA GLN A 86 8.28 -3.79 -12.08
C GLN A 86 8.95 -3.88 -13.46
N TYR A 87 9.45 -5.07 -13.83
CA TYR A 87 10.03 -5.30 -15.15
C TYR A 87 8.95 -5.21 -16.24
N LEU A 88 7.82 -5.89 -16.05
CA LEU A 88 6.67 -5.78 -16.96
C LEU A 88 6.14 -4.33 -17.03
N GLU A 89 6.04 -3.64 -15.90
CA GLU A 89 5.65 -2.24 -15.86
C GLU A 89 6.61 -1.36 -16.67
N SER A 90 7.91 -1.57 -16.51
CA SER A 90 8.93 -0.77 -17.21
C SER A 90 8.98 -1.04 -18.70
N ILE A 91 8.71 -2.29 -19.13
CA ILE A 91 8.49 -2.61 -20.56
C ILE A 91 7.24 -1.91 -21.08
N GLY A 92 6.14 -1.92 -20.31
CA GLY A 92 4.91 -1.20 -20.64
C GLY A 92 5.18 0.28 -20.84
N LEU A 93 5.87 0.91 -19.88
CA LEU A 93 6.29 2.30 -19.94
C LEU A 93 7.20 2.57 -21.14
N ALA A 94 8.14 1.68 -21.46
CA ALA A 94 9.00 1.82 -22.63
C ALA A 94 8.20 1.75 -23.95
N SER A 95 7.10 0.98 -23.98
CA SER A 95 6.27 0.76 -25.17
C SER A 95 5.21 1.84 -25.44
N VAL A 96 4.71 2.55 -24.41
CA VAL A 96 3.63 3.55 -24.55
C VAL A 96 4.01 4.92 -23.98
N ASP A 97 3.22 5.95 -24.25
CA ASP A 97 3.47 7.28 -23.69
C ASP A 97 3.45 7.28 -22.16
N ALA A 98 4.30 8.12 -21.55
CA ALA A 98 4.42 8.23 -20.10
C ALA A 98 3.07 8.55 -19.43
N SER A 99 2.24 9.39 -20.07
CA SER A 99 0.90 9.73 -19.59
C SER A 99 -0.06 8.53 -19.60
N VAL A 100 0.03 7.67 -20.63
CA VAL A 100 -0.82 6.47 -20.75
C VAL A 100 -0.39 5.42 -19.73
N SER A 101 0.92 5.17 -19.62
CA SER A 101 1.47 4.25 -18.62
C SER A 101 1.12 4.71 -17.20
N GLY A 102 1.30 6.00 -16.89
CA GLY A 102 0.96 6.58 -15.59
C GLY A 102 -0.54 6.49 -15.27
N PHE A 103 -1.41 6.66 -16.27
CA PHE A 103 -2.85 6.47 -16.12
C PHE A 103 -3.20 5.00 -15.80
N ILE A 104 -2.66 4.05 -16.55
CA ILE A 104 -2.89 2.61 -16.34
C ILE A 104 -2.40 2.19 -14.95
N THR A 105 -1.20 2.63 -14.57
CA THR A 105 -0.69 2.39 -13.22
C THR A 105 -1.62 3.04 -12.20
N GLY A 106 -2.03 4.30 -12.36
CA GLY A 106 -3.01 4.95 -11.45
C GLY A 106 -4.34 4.19 -11.29
N MET A 107 -4.80 3.48 -12.33
CA MET A 107 -6.00 2.63 -12.25
C MET A 107 -5.87 1.47 -11.25
N TYR A 108 -4.65 1.01 -10.90
CA TYR A 108 -4.48 0.00 -9.85
C TYR A 108 -5.13 0.46 -8.53
N ALA A 109 -5.14 1.77 -8.24
CA ALA A 109 -5.69 2.30 -6.98
C ALA A 109 -7.21 2.14 -6.90
N VAL A 110 -7.89 2.14 -8.05
CA VAL A 110 -9.33 1.90 -8.19
C VAL A 110 -9.61 0.39 -8.27
N ILE A 111 -8.78 -0.34 -9.02
CA ILE A 111 -8.93 -1.78 -9.24
C ILE A 111 -8.71 -2.56 -7.94
N THR A 112 -7.75 -2.15 -7.10
CA THR A 112 -7.41 -2.83 -5.84
C THR A 112 -8.61 -3.03 -4.92
N PRO A 113 -9.38 -1.99 -4.52
CA PRO A 113 -10.57 -2.19 -3.68
C PRO A 113 -11.67 -3.02 -4.37
N VAL A 114 -11.82 -2.94 -5.69
CA VAL A 114 -12.78 -3.76 -6.45
C VAL A 114 -12.39 -5.24 -6.41
N LEU A 115 -11.12 -5.55 -6.61
CA LEU A 115 -10.57 -6.90 -6.50
C LEU A 115 -10.69 -7.44 -5.07
N LEU A 116 -10.45 -6.60 -4.06
CA LEU A 116 -10.66 -6.98 -2.66
C LEU A 116 -12.12 -7.31 -2.38
N LEU A 117 -13.06 -6.50 -2.90
CA LEU A 117 -14.50 -6.77 -2.78
C LEU A 117 -14.87 -8.11 -3.42
N LEU A 118 -14.34 -8.39 -4.61
CA LEU A 118 -14.62 -9.63 -5.34
C LEU A 118 -14.02 -10.87 -4.65
N MET A 119 -12.76 -10.78 -4.20
CA MET A 119 -12.02 -11.89 -3.60
C MET A 119 -12.48 -12.21 -2.17
N TYR A 120 -12.72 -11.18 -1.35
CA TYR A 120 -13.05 -11.36 0.06
C TYR A 120 -14.55 -11.31 0.34
N ARG A 121 -15.38 -10.89 -0.63
CA ARG A 121 -16.83 -10.70 -0.49
C ARG A 121 -17.22 -9.91 0.77
N GLN A 122 -16.32 -9.08 1.28
CA GLN A 122 -16.59 -8.19 2.40
C GLN A 122 -16.85 -6.80 1.83
N PRO A 123 -18.08 -6.26 1.98
CA PRO A 123 -18.35 -4.90 1.54
C PRO A 123 -17.41 -3.93 2.28
N PRO A 124 -16.83 -2.93 1.59
CA PRO A 124 -16.10 -1.86 2.27
C PRO A 124 -17.02 -1.24 3.34
N GLN A 125 -16.48 -0.97 4.53
CA GLN A 125 -17.25 -0.42 5.64
C GLN A 125 -18.00 0.82 5.18
N ALA A 126 -19.33 0.74 5.28
CA ALA A 126 -20.30 1.76 4.89
C ALA A 126 -20.24 3.05 5.73
N HIS A 127 -19.12 3.34 6.40
CA HIS A 127 -18.96 4.56 7.20
C HIS A 127 -18.83 5.84 6.35
N SER A 128 -18.77 5.73 5.02
CA SER A 128 -18.83 6.89 4.11
C SER A 128 -20.22 7.19 3.56
N TYR A 129 -21.23 6.32 3.76
CA TYR A 129 -22.59 6.59 3.28
C TYR A 129 -23.44 7.36 4.32
N LEU A 130 -23.02 7.36 5.59
CA LEU A 130 -23.72 8.03 6.69
C LEU A 130 -23.41 9.54 6.83
N HIS A 131 -22.91 10.19 5.78
CA HIS A 131 -22.96 11.65 5.65
C HIS A 131 -23.90 12.11 4.52
N LEU A 132 -24.35 11.19 3.66
CA LEU A 132 -25.23 11.51 2.53
C LEU A 132 -26.72 11.34 2.87
N CYS A 133 -27.05 10.52 3.87
CA CYS A 133 -28.45 10.25 4.26
C CYS A 133 -28.88 10.88 5.60
N GLY A 134 -27.99 11.61 6.28
CA GLY A 134 -28.24 12.20 7.61
C GLY A 134 -28.85 13.61 7.62
N SER A 135 -29.38 14.08 6.49
CA SER A 135 -30.16 15.32 6.42
C SER A 135 -31.68 15.09 6.46
N TYR A 136 -32.13 13.88 6.82
CA TYR A 136 -33.53 13.57 7.12
C TYR A 136 -33.73 13.36 8.63
N PRO A 137 -34.53 14.20 9.32
CA PRO A 137 -34.81 14.04 10.74
C PRO A 137 -35.96 13.05 10.90
N GLY A 138 -35.67 11.82 11.33
CA GLY A 138 -36.74 10.91 11.78
C GLY A 138 -36.57 9.44 11.40
N THR A 139 -35.54 8.77 11.92
CA THR A 139 -35.59 7.31 12.10
C THR A 139 -34.68 6.92 13.25
N GLY A 140 -35.15 7.22 14.46
CA GLY A 140 -34.67 6.56 15.67
C GLY A 140 -35.04 5.07 15.62
N ASP A 141 -34.27 4.26 16.33
CA ASP A 141 -34.60 2.90 16.78
C ASP A 141 -34.26 1.67 15.92
N LEU A 142 -33.38 1.78 14.91
CA LEU A 142 -32.78 0.57 14.28
C LEU A 142 -31.24 0.51 14.29
N VAL A 143 -30.56 1.44 14.96
CA VAL A 143 -29.08 1.54 14.96
C VAL A 143 -28.44 1.12 16.31
N THR A 144 -29.18 0.43 17.19
CA THR A 144 -28.65 -0.03 18.49
C THR A 144 -28.04 -1.44 18.48
N ALA A 145 -28.03 -2.14 17.35
CA ALA A 145 -27.27 -3.40 17.23
C ALA A 145 -25.77 -3.12 17.08
N ARG A 146 -25.08 -2.91 18.21
CA ARG A 146 -23.62 -2.89 18.28
C ARG A 146 -23.05 -4.20 17.71
N PRO A 147 -22.23 -4.22 16.65
CA PRO A 147 -21.42 -5.39 16.37
C PRO A 147 -20.20 -5.33 17.29
N LYS A 148 -20.11 -6.32 18.18
CA LYS A 148 -18.95 -6.61 19.04
C LYS A 148 -17.74 -7.00 18.15
N PHE A 149 -17.10 -6.01 17.53
CA PHE A 149 -15.98 -6.23 16.61
C PHE A 149 -14.65 -6.21 17.36
N TRP A 150 -14.35 -7.33 18.02
CA TRP A 150 -12.99 -7.80 18.24
C TRP A 150 -12.98 -9.30 17.94
N PRO A 151 -12.38 -9.76 16.83
CA PRO A 151 -12.35 -11.18 16.54
C PRO A 151 -11.51 -11.87 17.62
N ARG A 152 -12.12 -12.83 18.33
CA ARG A 152 -11.37 -13.80 19.14
C ARG A 152 -10.33 -14.46 18.22
N ARG A 153 -9.08 -14.49 18.72
CA ARG A 153 -7.95 -15.27 18.22
C ARG A 153 -8.45 -16.69 17.90
N ASN A 154 -8.73 -17.05 16.63
CA ASN A 154 -8.54 -18.42 16.11
C ASN A 154 -8.97 -18.72 14.66
N LEU A 155 -9.57 -17.82 13.88
CA LEU A 155 -10.18 -18.24 12.60
C LEU A 155 -9.48 -17.84 11.29
N TYR A 156 -8.16 -17.67 11.24
CA TYR A 156 -7.42 -17.43 9.97
C TYR A 156 -5.99 -18.03 9.94
N ALA A 157 -5.76 -19.16 10.60
CA ALA A 157 -4.42 -19.73 10.83
C ALA A 157 -3.67 -20.24 9.59
N GLY A 158 -4.30 -20.34 8.40
CA GLY A 158 -3.68 -20.99 7.24
C GLY A 158 -2.96 -20.08 6.23
N ARG A 159 -3.51 -18.92 5.87
CA ARG A 159 -3.10 -18.20 4.62
C ARG A 159 -2.64 -16.75 4.81
N PHE A 160 -2.61 -16.22 6.03
CA PHE A 160 -2.27 -14.82 6.30
C PHE A 160 -0.97 -14.60 7.10
N ARG A 161 -0.05 -15.56 7.09
CA ARG A 161 1.22 -15.44 7.82
C ARG A 161 2.13 -14.35 7.25
N VAL A 162 2.06 -14.09 5.94
CA VAL A 162 2.86 -13.06 5.25
C VAL A 162 2.36 -11.65 5.57
N LEU A 163 1.04 -11.43 5.47
CA LEU A 163 0.42 -10.12 5.75
C LEU A 163 0.50 -9.75 7.24
N LEU A 164 0.37 -10.73 8.14
CA LEU A 164 0.54 -10.50 9.58
C LEU A 164 2.01 -10.28 9.96
N ALA A 165 2.96 -10.87 9.24
CA ALA A 165 4.38 -10.59 9.43
C ALA A 165 4.73 -9.16 9.00
N ALA A 166 4.24 -8.72 7.82
CA ALA A 166 4.40 -7.35 7.36
C ALA A 166 3.79 -6.35 8.35
N HIS A 167 2.58 -6.60 8.82
CA HIS A 167 1.91 -5.77 9.83
C HIS A 167 2.67 -5.72 11.18
N ARG A 168 3.24 -6.84 11.63
CA ARG A 168 4.04 -6.88 12.88
C ARG A 168 5.36 -6.11 12.77
N ILE A 169 6.02 -6.17 11.61
CA ILE A 169 7.26 -5.43 11.36
C ILE A 169 6.99 -3.92 11.36
N VAL A 170 5.94 -3.47 10.68
CA VAL A 170 5.52 -2.05 10.67
C VAL A 170 5.15 -1.58 12.08
N ARG A 171 4.40 -2.40 12.84
CA ARG A 171 4.02 -2.06 14.22
C ARG A 171 5.23 -1.98 15.17
N SER A 172 6.25 -2.81 14.97
CA SER A 172 7.49 -2.78 15.77
C SER A 172 8.39 -1.57 15.48
N LEU A 173 8.18 -0.89 14.35
CA LEU A 173 8.91 0.34 14.00
C LEU A 173 8.27 1.58 14.63
N PHE A 174 6.96 1.53 14.93
CA PHE A 174 6.22 2.65 15.53
C PHE A 174 6.14 2.62 17.07
N GLN A 175 6.58 1.54 17.72
CA GLN A 175 6.60 1.44 19.20
C GLN A 175 8.01 1.48 19.81
N ALA A 176 9.03 1.80 19.00
CA ALA A 176 10.43 1.89 19.44
C ALA A 176 10.94 3.35 19.54
N ASN A 177 10.02 4.32 19.58
CA ASN A 177 10.26 5.73 19.91
C ASN A 177 9.18 6.16 20.91
#